data_AF-A0A349D588-F1
#
_entry.id   AF-A0A349D588-F1
#
_cell.length_a   1.000
_cell.length_b   1.000
_cell.length_c   1.000
_cell.angle_alpha   90.00
_cell.angle_beta   90.00
_cell.angle_gamma   90.00
#
_symmetry.space_group_name_H-M   'P 1'
#
loop_
_entity.id
_entity.type
_entity.pdbx_description
1 polymer ?
#
loop_
_entity_poly.entity_id
_entity_poly.type
_entity_poly.pdbx_seq_one_letter_code
_entity_poly.pdbx_strand_id
1 'polypeptide(L)'
;YVFRNNDVEEDRNAFPLEYNNPGTRMPAYDAGEFIVEKLRQNTQNSVRDVYRAASWCMFPLANPLVPWTTMAEGLVPTTLKMHIRVAKEYENRGNGEYLSEGDALIVGEEYYVNLGPIIHEGETLSRGSHFIAESTSFLTASTDKENVLMTSVNGGRPLYNFNMDALAPEKIADDKLTELLDYINVVPNPYYSYSKYEADKIDTRVRITNLPARCTIKIYNVAGTLVRTYEKDDPSTASIDWDLKNQSRTPIASGVYLIHVDVPEVGSRVLKWFGVLRPIDLDNF
;
A
#
# COMPACT_ATOMS: atom_id res chain seq x y z
N TYR A 1 -6.61 -8.52 -16.23
CA TYR A 1 -6.50 -8.90 -14.82
C TYR A 1 -7.89 -9.14 -14.27
N VAL A 2 -8.22 -10.39 -13.95
CA VAL A 2 -9.44 -10.75 -13.21
C VAL A 2 -8.99 -10.92 -11.76
N PHE A 3 -9.52 -10.13 -10.84
CA PHE A 3 -9.32 -10.37 -9.41
C PHE A 3 -10.00 -11.70 -9.07
N ARG A 4 -9.19 -12.76 -8.93
CA ARG A 4 -9.63 -14.03 -8.37
C ARG A 4 -9.10 -14.08 -6.95
N ASN A 5 -9.97 -13.86 -5.99
CA ASN A 5 -9.69 -14.12 -4.58
C ASN A 5 -9.85 -15.63 -4.38
N ASN A 6 -8.75 -16.38 -4.44
CA ASN A 6 -8.74 -17.81 -4.18
C ASN A 6 -7.54 -18.12 -3.28
N ASP A 7 -7.77 -18.03 -1.97
CA ASP A 7 -6.80 -18.25 -0.88
C ASP A 7 -6.07 -19.60 -0.99
N VAL A 8 -6.60 -20.55 -1.77
CA VAL A 8 -6.03 -21.90 -1.97
C VAL A 8 -4.84 -21.92 -2.94
N GLU A 9 -4.63 -20.90 -3.77
CA GLU A 9 -3.49 -20.84 -4.72
C GLU A 9 -2.33 -19.94 -4.28
N GLU A 10 -2.45 -19.16 -3.19
CA GLU A 10 -1.37 -18.28 -2.70
C GLU A 10 -0.14 -19.07 -2.21
N ASP A 11 -0.35 -20.22 -1.56
CA ASP A 11 0.75 -21.05 -1.06
C ASP A 11 1.51 -21.78 -2.17
N ARG A 12 0.91 -21.95 -3.35
CA ARG A 12 1.53 -22.72 -4.44
C ARG A 12 2.70 -21.99 -5.09
N ASN A 13 2.80 -20.67 -4.88
CA ASN A 13 3.86 -19.80 -5.40
C ASN A 13 4.64 -19.07 -4.30
N ALA A 14 4.49 -19.47 -3.03
CA ALA A 14 5.24 -18.90 -1.93
C ALA A 14 6.76 -19.06 -2.16
N PHE A 15 7.44 -17.95 -2.42
CA PHE A 15 8.89 -17.93 -2.62
C PHE A 15 9.58 -18.28 -1.28
N PRO A 16 10.36 -19.37 -1.18
CA PRO A 16 11.08 -19.64 0.05
C PRO A 16 12.17 -18.57 0.26
N LEU A 17 12.16 -17.98 1.47
CA LEU A 17 13.01 -16.86 1.91
C LEU A 17 14.50 -17.24 2.12
N GLU A 18 14.97 -18.34 1.53
CA GLU A 18 16.31 -18.90 1.74
C GLU A 18 17.43 -18.18 0.95
N TYR A 19 17.24 -16.91 0.60
CA TYR A 19 18.21 -16.12 -0.17
C TYR A 19 19.55 -15.95 0.57
N ASN A 20 19.49 -15.86 1.91
CA ASN A 20 20.67 -15.61 2.75
C ASN A 20 21.42 -16.86 3.18
N ASN A 21 20.99 -18.06 2.79
CA ASN A 21 21.70 -19.29 3.16
C ASN A 21 22.97 -19.43 2.29
N PRO A 22 24.19 -19.44 2.88
CA PRO A 22 25.43 -19.56 2.12
C PRO A 22 25.49 -20.80 1.23
N GLY A 23 24.81 -21.89 1.59
CA GLY A 23 24.80 -23.13 0.81
C GLY A 23 23.90 -23.11 -0.44
N THR A 24 23.02 -22.12 -0.59
CA THR A 24 22.13 -21.93 -1.76
C THR A 24 22.38 -20.61 -2.48
N ARG A 25 23.33 -19.82 -1.98
CA ARG A 25 23.73 -18.52 -2.53
C ARG A 25 24.94 -18.71 -3.44
N MET A 26 24.80 -18.28 -4.69
CA MET A 26 25.92 -18.29 -5.64
C MET A 26 27.03 -17.35 -5.11
N PRO A 27 28.28 -17.82 -5.02
CA PRO A 27 29.41 -16.98 -4.61
C PRO A 27 29.69 -15.90 -5.65
N ALA A 28 30.42 -14.85 -5.25
CA ALA A 28 30.78 -13.74 -6.14
C ALA A 28 31.56 -14.22 -7.38
N TYR A 29 32.39 -15.25 -7.22
CA TYR A 29 33.01 -15.99 -8.31
C TYR A 29 33.54 -17.34 -7.81
N ASP A 30 33.31 -18.41 -8.57
CA ASP A 30 33.76 -19.78 -8.27
C ASP A 30 34.05 -20.60 -9.54
N ALA A 31 34.31 -19.92 -10.66
CA ALA A 31 34.51 -20.55 -11.96
C ALA A 31 33.36 -21.51 -12.41
N GLY A 32 32.15 -21.35 -11.88
CA GLY A 32 30.96 -22.10 -12.28
C GLY A 32 30.72 -23.40 -11.51
N GLU A 33 31.50 -23.67 -10.47
CA GLU A 33 31.39 -24.87 -9.63
C GLU A 33 29.99 -25.01 -8.99
N PHE A 34 29.45 -23.92 -8.43
CA PHE A 34 28.11 -23.87 -7.82
C PHE A 34 26.99 -24.31 -8.77
N ILE A 35 27.04 -23.86 -10.03
CA ILE A 35 26.00 -24.20 -11.02
C ILE A 35 26.06 -25.68 -11.35
N VAL A 36 27.27 -26.23 -11.54
CA VAL A 36 27.47 -27.65 -11.86
C VAL A 36 27.03 -28.54 -10.69
N GLU A 37 27.40 -28.20 -9.46
CA GLU A 37 27.04 -28.97 -8.27
C GLU A 37 25.53 -28.97 -8.00
N LYS A 38 24.86 -27.82 -8.15
CA LYS A 38 23.40 -27.72 -7.93
C LYS A 38 22.59 -28.42 -9.02
N LEU A 39 23.01 -28.33 -10.29
CA LEU A 39 22.32 -29.04 -11.37
C LEU A 39 22.51 -30.56 -11.29
N ARG A 40 23.67 -31.03 -10.79
CA ARG A 40 23.90 -32.46 -10.53
C ARG A 40 22.94 -33.07 -9.51
N GLN A 41 22.41 -32.28 -8.57
CA GLN A 41 21.45 -32.75 -7.56
C GLN A 41 20.04 -32.99 -8.13
N ASN A 42 19.71 -32.40 -9.30
CA ASN A 42 18.46 -32.60 -10.05
C ASN A 42 17.17 -32.57 -9.21
N THR A 43 17.05 -31.61 -8.29
CA THR A 43 15.83 -31.38 -7.52
C THR A 43 15.19 -30.05 -7.93
N GLN A 44 13.89 -29.90 -7.69
CA GLN A 44 13.18 -28.64 -7.99
C GLN A 44 13.81 -27.43 -7.28
N ASN A 45 14.30 -27.62 -6.06
CA ASN A 45 14.99 -26.58 -5.29
C ASN A 45 16.35 -26.22 -5.90
N SER A 46 17.13 -27.21 -6.35
CA SER A 46 18.47 -26.96 -6.88
C SER A 46 18.44 -26.28 -8.26
N VAL A 47 17.45 -26.62 -9.09
CA VAL A 47 17.19 -25.91 -10.36
C VAL A 47 16.78 -24.46 -10.09
N ARG A 48 15.89 -24.22 -9.12
CA ARG A 48 15.46 -22.88 -8.72
C ARG A 48 16.61 -22.01 -8.22
N ASP A 49 17.52 -22.57 -7.42
CA ASP A 49 18.69 -21.83 -6.90
C ASP A 49 19.58 -21.30 -8.04
N VAL A 50 19.78 -22.11 -9.08
CA VAL A 50 20.56 -21.74 -10.27
C VAL A 50 19.86 -20.66 -11.10
N TYR A 51 18.56 -20.83 -11.39
CA TYR A 51 17.80 -19.83 -12.15
C TYR A 51 17.68 -18.49 -11.42
N ARG A 52 17.58 -18.50 -10.10
CA ARG A 52 17.62 -17.30 -9.27
C ARG A 52 18.95 -16.57 -9.41
N ALA A 53 20.06 -17.31 -9.33
CA ALA A 53 21.41 -16.73 -9.43
C ALA A 53 21.72 -16.20 -10.84
N ALA A 54 21.18 -16.82 -11.88
CA ALA A 54 21.33 -16.41 -13.27
C ALA A 54 20.26 -15.39 -13.76
N SER A 55 19.37 -14.93 -12.87
CA SER A 55 18.27 -14.02 -13.23
C SER A 55 18.74 -12.69 -13.81
N TRP A 56 19.92 -12.21 -13.40
CA TRP A 56 20.52 -10.98 -13.92
C TRP A 56 20.83 -11.05 -15.42
N CYS A 57 21.12 -12.25 -15.95
CA CYS A 57 21.33 -12.49 -17.39
C CYS A 57 20.03 -12.49 -18.20
N MET A 58 18.87 -12.57 -17.53
CA MET A 58 17.54 -12.69 -18.15
C MET A 58 16.73 -11.39 -18.03
N PHE A 59 17.22 -10.38 -17.31
CA PHE A 59 16.61 -9.05 -17.39
C PHE A 59 16.91 -8.46 -18.77
N PRO A 60 15.90 -7.98 -19.50
CA PRO A 60 16.16 -7.21 -20.69
C PRO A 60 16.96 -5.98 -20.27
N LEU A 61 18.16 -5.82 -20.83
CA LEU A 61 18.92 -4.58 -20.72
C LEU A 61 18.05 -3.45 -21.23
N ALA A 62 17.92 -2.37 -20.44
CA ALA A 62 17.18 -1.20 -20.84
C ALA A 62 17.69 -0.74 -22.20
N ASN A 63 16.80 -0.65 -23.19
CA ASN A 63 17.15 -0.18 -24.52
C ASN A 63 17.59 1.29 -24.39
N PRO A 64 18.84 1.66 -24.71
CA PRO A 64 19.29 3.05 -24.62
C PRO A 64 18.52 4.00 -25.56
N LEU A 65 17.73 3.47 -26.49
CA LEU A 65 16.84 4.23 -27.37
C LEU A 65 15.45 4.51 -26.78
N VAL A 66 15.12 3.97 -25.60
CA VAL A 66 13.83 4.20 -24.92
C VAL A 66 14.09 4.64 -23.47
N PRO A 67 14.18 5.95 -23.20
CA PRO A 67 14.38 6.45 -21.85
C PRO A 67 13.15 6.17 -20.97
N TRP A 68 13.39 5.85 -19.70
CA TRP A 68 12.34 5.75 -18.69
C TRP A 68 11.79 7.15 -18.41
N THR A 69 10.55 7.41 -18.81
CA THR A 69 9.86 8.68 -18.53
C THR A 69 9.35 8.72 -17.09
N THR A 70 9.11 9.93 -16.57
CA THR A 70 8.65 10.17 -15.20
C THR A 70 7.27 9.53 -14.95
N MET A 71 6.83 9.36 -13.69
CA MET A 71 5.50 8.76 -13.41
C MET A 71 4.34 9.51 -14.08
N ALA A 72 4.47 10.83 -14.28
CA ALA A 72 3.50 11.65 -15.01
C ALA A 72 3.44 11.35 -16.52
N GLU A 73 4.51 10.75 -17.08
CA GLU A 73 4.71 10.56 -18.51
C GLU A 73 4.92 9.08 -18.91
N GLY A 74 4.90 8.12 -17.96
CA GLY A 74 5.54 6.81 -18.21
C GLY A 74 5.03 5.57 -17.50
N LEU A 75 4.34 5.67 -16.37
CA LEU A 75 3.89 4.47 -15.65
C LEU A 75 2.39 4.30 -15.76
N VAL A 76 2.06 3.66 -16.88
CA VAL A 76 0.79 3.04 -17.29
C VAL A 76 -0.37 4.02 -17.50
N PRO A 77 -0.76 4.32 -18.76
CA PRO A 77 -2.12 4.74 -19.05
C PRO A 77 -3.02 3.50 -18.88
N THR A 78 -3.13 2.96 -17.67
CA THR A 78 -4.19 1.99 -17.41
C THR A 78 -5.48 2.78 -17.42
N THR A 79 -6.38 2.41 -18.32
CA THR A 79 -7.76 2.90 -18.27
C THR A 79 -8.36 2.45 -16.94
N LEU A 80 -8.48 3.37 -15.98
CA LEU A 80 -9.21 3.14 -14.74
C LEU A 80 -10.69 3.01 -15.11
N LYS A 81 -11.23 1.78 -15.06
CA LYS A 81 -12.68 1.57 -15.20
C LYS A 81 -13.32 1.76 -13.84
N MET A 82 -14.06 2.85 -13.67
CA MET A 82 -14.86 3.09 -12.47
C MET A 82 -16.31 2.69 -12.69
N HIS A 83 -16.89 1.97 -11.74
CA HIS A 83 -18.32 1.66 -11.71
C HIS A 83 -18.94 2.38 -10.51
N ILE A 84 -19.81 3.35 -10.78
CA ILE A 84 -20.58 4.06 -9.76
C ILE A 84 -21.97 3.44 -9.72
N ARG A 85 -22.40 2.99 -8.53
CA ARG A 85 -23.78 2.56 -8.32
C ARG A 85 -24.62 3.78 -7.99
N VAL A 86 -25.63 4.04 -8.81
CA VAL A 86 -26.56 5.17 -8.64
C VAL A 86 -27.91 4.62 -8.22
N ALA A 87 -28.57 5.27 -7.26
CA ALA A 87 -29.87 4.84 -6.75
C ALA A 87 -31.05 5.29 -7.62
N LYS A 88 -30.86 6.35 -8.41
CA LYS A 88 -31.87 6.91 -9.32
C LYS A 88 -31.32 6.94 -10.74
N GLU A 89 -32.18 6.71 -11.72
CA GLU A 89 -31.83 6.88 -13.14
C GLU A 89 -31.42 8.33 -13.43
N TYR A 90 -30.44 8.50 -14.32
CA TYR A 90 -29.98 9.81 -14.73
C TYR A 90 -31.04 10.52 -15.57
N GLU A 91 -31.29 11.79 -15.24
CA GLU A 91 -32.09 12.70 -16.05
C GLU A 91 -31.16 13.75 -16.64
N ASN A 92 -31.37 14.09 -17.91
CA ASN A 92 -30.68 15.23 -18.49
C ASN A 92 -31.10 16.52 -17.77
N ARG A 93 -30.12 17.33 -17.41
CA ARG A 93 -30.25 18.65 -16.79
C ARG A 93 -29.28 19.56 -17.51
N GLY A 94 -29.70 20.77 -17.89
CA GLY A 94 -28.70 21.80 -18.16
C GLY A 94 -28.02 22.21 -16.84
N ASN A 95 -26.89 22.87 -16.94
CA ASN A 95 -26.09 23.33 -15.80
C ASN A 95 -25.63 24.80 -15.92
N GLY A 96 -25.96 25.49 -17.01
CA GLY A 96 -25.49 26.84 -17.28
C GLY A 96 -26.57 27.93 -17.23
N GLU A 97 -26.37 28.98 -18.00
CA GLU A 97 -27.23 30.16 -18.03
C GLU A 97 -28.49 29.91 -18.87
N TYR A 98 -29.60 30.50 -18.45
CA TYR A 98 -30.87 30.42 -19.16
C TYR A 98 -30.88 31.37 -20.36
N LEU A 99 -31.48 30.92 -21.47
CA LEU A 99 -31.73 31.74 -22.64
C LEU A 99 -33.23 31.77 -22.95
N SER A 100 -33.73 32.95 -23.29
CA SER A 100 -35.10 33.24 -23.70
C SER A 100 -35.20 33.43 -25.22
N GLU A 101 -36.42 33.35 -25.75
CA GLU A 101 -36.65 33.58 -27.18
C GLU A 101 -36.16 34.96 -27.61
N GLY A 102 -35.25 35.00 -28.58
CA GLY A 102 -34.61 36.24 -29.07
C GLY A 102 -33.16 36.41 -28.60
N ASP A 103 -32.70 35.63 -27.63
CA ASP A 103 -31.30 35.56 -27.26
C ASP A 103 -30.50 34.81 -28.32
N ALA A 104 -29.26 35.27 -28.55
CA ALA A 104 -28.38 34.67 -29.55
C ALA A 104 -27.71 33.40 -29.01
N LEU A 105 -27.74 32.34 -29.80
CA LEU A 105 -26.95 31.13 -29.56
C LEU A 105 -25.51 31.30 -30.05
N ILE A 106 -24.59 30.61 -29.41
CA ILE A 106 -23.19 30.52 -29.81
C ILE A 106 -23.02 29.23 -30.61
N VAL A 107 -22.64 29.35 -31.88
CA VAL A 107 -22.44 28.20 -32.77
C VAL A 107 -21.35 27.28 -32.21
N GLY A 108 -21.65 25.99 -32.12
CA GLY A 108 -20.77 24.97 -31.57
C GLY A 108 -20.92 24.73 -30.06
N GLU A 109 -21.73 25.52 -29.34
CA GLU A 109 -22.07 25.24 -27.94
C GLU A 109 -23.27 24.29 -27.82
N GLU A 110 -23.29 23.54 -26.72
CA GLU A 110 -24.36 22.61 -26.38
C GLU A 110 -25.46 23.29 -25.56
N TYR A 111 -26.71 23.09 -25.96
CA TYR A 111 -27.89 23.62 -25.28
C TYR A 111 -28.86 22.51 -24.89
N TYR A 112 -29.50 22.68 -23.73
CA TYR A 112 -30.54 21.83 -23.19
C TYR A 112 -31.90 22.54 -23.25
N VAL A 113 -32.93 21.82 -23.71
CA VAL A 113 -34.30 22.35 -23.79
C VAL A 113 -34.99 22.20 -22.44
N ASN A 114 -35.09 23.31 -21.69
CA ASN A 114 -35.68 23.35 -20.36
C ASN A 114 -37.22 23.42 -20.39
N LEU A 115 -37.78 24.17 -21.33
CA LEU A 115 -39.22 24.39 -21.50
C LEU A 115 -39.64 24.32 -22.97
N GLY A 116 -40.91 23.98 -23.20
CA GLY A 116 -41.53 23.96 -24.53
C GLY A 116 -40.88 23.03 -25.57
N PRO A 117 -41.51 22.91 -26.74
CA PRO A 117 -40.80 22.62 -27.97
C PRO A 117 -40.15 23.88 -28.53
N ILE A 118 -38.87 23.80 -28.86
CA ILE A 118 -38.12 24.84 -29.59
C ILE A 118 -37.83 24.37 -31.01
N ILE A 119 -37.76 25.31 -31.95
CA ILE A 119 -37.40 25.06 -33.34
C ILE A 119 -36.01 25.63 -33.59
N HIS A 120 -35.10 24.77 -34.03
CA HIS A 120 -33.75 25.15 -34.47
C HIS A 120 -33.46 24.46 -35.81
N GLU A 121 -33.02 25.22 -36.81
CA GLU A 121 -32.78 24.72 -38.19
C GLU A 121 -33.94 23.89 -38.81
N GLY A 122 -35.18 24.20 -38.42
CA GLY A 122 -36.38 23.51 -38.90
C GLY A 122 -36.71 22.21 -38.16
N GLU A 123 -35.87 21.77 -37.21
CA GLU A 123 -36.17 20.65 -36.33
C GLU A 123 -36.89 21.11 -35.05
N THR A 124 -37.92 20.37 -34.65
CA THR A 124 -38.66 20.64 -33.40
C THR A 124 -38.11 19.79 -32.26
N LEU A 125 -37.44 20.43 -31.31
CA LEU A 125 -36.80 19.81 -30.16
C LEU A 125 -37.69 19.97 -28.93
N SER A 126 -38.10 18.86 -28.33
CA SER A 126 -38.96 18.84 -27.14
C SER A 126 -38.18 19.03 -25.84
N ARG A 127 -38.88 19.37 -24.76
CA ARG A 127 -38.30 19.44 -23.41
C ARG A 127 -37.50 18.17 -23.07
N GLY A 128 -36.28 18.36 -22.58
CA GLY A 128 -35.36 17.28 -22.23
C GLY A 128 -34.38 16.91 -23.33
N SER A 129 -34.60 17.38 -24.57
CA SER A 129 -33.63 17.25 -25.66
C SER A 129 -32.40 18.11 -25.42
N HIS A 130 -31.29 17.71 -26.04
CA HIS A 130 -30.08 18.52 -26.16
C HIS A 130 -29.69 18.60 -27.64
N PHE A 131 -29.02 19.68 -28.02
CA PHE A 131 -28.50 19.89 -29.36
C PHE A 131 -27.24 20.77 -29.31
N ILE A 132 -26.44 20.71 -30.37
CA ILE A 132 -25.32 21.63 -30.60
C ILE A 132 -25.85 22.73 -31.52
N ALA A 133 -25.66 24.00 -31.16
CA ALA A 133 -26.15 25.09 -31.99
C ALA A 133 -25.39 25.16 -33.33
N GLU A 134 -26.11 25.07 -34.43
CA GLU A 134 -25.57 25.21 -35.79
C GLU A 134 -25.76 26.64 -36.33
N SER A 135 -26.74 27.36 -35.79
CA SER A 135 -26.99 28.77 -36.06
C SER A 135 -27.15 29.58 -34.78
N THR A 136 -27.20 30.91 -34.92
CA THR A 136 -27.23 31.84 -33.78
C THR A 136 -28.64 32.12 -33.27
N SER A 137 -29.67 31.47 -33.82
CA SER A 137 -31.07 31.76 -33.49
C SER A 137 -31.89 30.50 -33.28
N PHE A 138 -32.92 30.62 -32.45
CA PHE A 138 -33.96 29.62 -32.26
C PHE A 138 -35.32 30.29 -32.15
N LEU A 139 -36.37 29.52 -32.39
CA LEU A 139 -37.76 29.96 -32.23
C LEU A 139 -38.46 29.08 -31.20
N THR A 140 -39.45 29.61 -30.51
CA THR A 140 -40.29 28.82 -29.61
C THR A 140 -41.58 28.45 -30.31
N ALA A 141 -41.95 27.17 -30.27
CA ALA A 141 -43.23 26.68 -30.82
C ALA A 141 -44.34 26.62 -29.75
N SER A 142 -44.13 27.28 -28.61
CA SER A 142 -44.96 27.18 -27.40
C SER A 142 -45.28 28.56 -26.83
N THR A 143 -46.16 28.63 -25.82
CA THR A 143 -46.42 29.87 -25.08
C THR A 143 -45.25 30.27 -24.18
N ASP A 144 -44.37 29.33 -23.84
CA ASP A 144 -43.19 29.57 -23.02
C ASP A 144 -42.10 30.22 -23.88
N LYS A 145 -41.80 31.49 -23.57
CA LYS A 145 -40.79 32.30 -24.27
C LYS A 145 -39.59 32.65 -23.38
N GLU A 146 -39.72 32.46 -22.07
CA GLU A 146 -38.70 32.82 -21.09
C GLU A 146 -37.97 31.58 -20.57
N ASN A 147 -36.64 31.67 -20.43
CA ASN A 147 -35.78 30.62 -19.84
C ASN A 147 -35.98 29.22 -20.49
N VAL A 148 -36.14 29.22 -21.80
CA VAL A 148 -36.55 28.06 -22.60
C VAL A 148 -35.38 27.13 -22.87
N LEU A 149 -34.19 27.70 -23.06
CA LEU A 149 -32.94 26.98 -23.23
C LEU A 149 -32.02 27.21 -22.03
N MET A 150 -31.05 26.32 -21.89
CA MET A 150 -29.96 26.50 -20.93
C MET A 150 -28.67 25.97 -21.53
N THR A 151 -27.54 26.65 -21.31
CA THR A 151 -26.23 26.10 -21.72
C THR A 151 -25.97 24.81 -20.95
N SER A 152 -25.35 23.87 -21.63
CA SER A 152 -25.17 22.51 -21.16
C SER A 152 -23.79 21.99 -21.54
N VAL A 153 -23.29 21.03 -20.79
CA VAL A 153 -22.06 20.29 -21.11
C VAL A 153 -22.39 18.80 -21.03
N ASN A 154 -21.72 17.97 -21.84
CA ASN A 154 -21.88 16.51 -21.82
C ASN A 154 -23.33 16.07 -22.14
N GLY A 155 -24.00 16.76 -23.06
CA GLY A 155 -25.38 16.47 -23.47
C GLY A 155 -26.41 16.59 -22.34
N GLY A 156 -26.09 17.36 -21.29
CA GLY A 156 -26.92 17.55 -20.10
C GLY A 156 -26.82 16.38 -19.12
N ARG A 157 -25.88 15.45 -19.32
CA ARG A 157 -25.68 14.33 -18.41
C ARG A 157 -24.86 14.77 -17.19
N PRO A 158 -25.20 14.33 -15.97
CA PRO A 158 -24.45 14.69 -14.77
C PRO A 158 -22.96 14.37 -14.87
N LEU A 159 -22.14 15.33 -14.43
CA LEU A 159 -20.70 15.19 -14.32
C LEU A 159 -20.31 14.94 -12.85
N TYR A 160 -19.32 14.09 -12.63
CA TYR A 160 -18.78 13.78 -11.31
C TYR A 160 -17.30 14.14 -11.26
N ASN A 161 -16.93 14.92 -10.25
CA ASN A 161 -15.54 15.19 -9.92
C ASN A 161 -15.15 14.37 -8.69
N PHE A 162 -13.98 13.76 -8.73
CA PHE A 162 -13.36 13.10 -7.59
C PHE A 162 -11.88 13.47 -7.56
N ASN A 163 -11.33 13.63 -6.35
CA ASN A 163 -9.90 13.81 -6.12
C ASN A 163 -9.37 12.65 -5.30
N MET A 164 -8.08 12.35 -5.46
CA MET A 164 -7.36 11.36 -4.66
C MET A 164 -6.32 12.00 -3.74
N ASP A 165 -6.35 13.32 -3.58
CA ASP A 165 -5.36 14.07 -2.80
C ASP A 165 -5.27 13.57 -1.35
N ALA A 166 -6.42 13.22 -0.75
CA ALA A 166 -6.48 12.69 0.61
C ALA A 166 -5.91 11.26 0.77
N LEU A 167 -5.68 10.56 -0.33
CA LEU A 167 -5.07 9.22 -0.35
C LEU A 167 -3.62 9.26 -0.84
N ALA A 168 -3.08 10.45 -1.11
CA ALA A 168 -1.69 10.60 -1.52
C ALA A 168 -0.74 10.25 -0.36
N PRO A 169 0.37 9.55 -0.63
CA PRO A 169 1.38 9.31 0.38
C PRO A 169 2.05 10.63 0.79
N GLU A 170 1.95 10.99 2.06
CA GLU A 170 2.65 12.14 2.63
C GLU A 170 4.02 11.72 3.17
N LYS A 171 5.01 12.60 2.99
CA LYS A 171 6.28 12.46 3.72
C LYS A 171 6.00 12.74 5.19
N ILE A 172 6.29 11.77 6.06
CA ILE A 172 6.14 11.91 7.51
C ILE A 172 6.98 13.11 7.96
N ALA A 173 6.34 14.10 8.60
CA ALA A 173 6.99 15.23 9.23
C ALA A 173 7.62 14.83 10.57
N ASP A 174 8.68 15.54 10.98
CA ASP A 174 9.51 15.17 12.14
C ASP A 174 8.72 15.18 13.46
N ASP A 175 7.65 15.98 13.57
CA ASP A 175 6.75 16.03 14.72
C ASP A 175 5.96 14.73 14.92
N LYS A 176 5.47 14.12 13.83
CA LYS A 176 4.77 12.82 13.85
C LYS A 176 5.69 11.65 14.19
N LEU A 177 7.00 11.80 14.01
CA LEU A 177 7.97 10.72 14.27
C LEU A 177 8.00 10.35 15.76
N THR A 178 7.73 11.31 16.64
CA THR A 178 7.61 11.08 18.09
C THR A 178 6.36 10.25 18.42
N GLU A 179 5.22 10.52 17.77
CA GLU A 179 3.98 9.73 17.95
C GLU A 179 4.17 8.28 17.47
N LEU A 180 4.99 8.07 16.44
CA LEU A 180 5.27 6.72 15.94
C LEU A 180 6.02 5.84 16.95
N LEU A 181 6.75 6.43 17.90
CA LEU A 181 7.43 5.68 18.97
C LEU A 181 6.44 4.95 19.88
N ASP A 182 5.19 5.40 20.00
CA ASP A 182 4.17 4.74 20.83
C ASP A 182 3.70 3.41 20.25
N TYR A 183 3.93 3.16 18.95
CA TYR A 183 3.64 1.88 18.32
C TYR A 183 4.68 0.80 18.64
N ILE A 184 5.85 1.18 19.17
CA ILE A 184 6.87 0.21 19.61
C ILE A 184 6.29 -0.60 20.76
N ASN A 185 6.28 -1.92 20.62
CA ASN A 185 5.67 -2.82 21.59
C ASN A 185 6.53 -4.06 21.81
N VAL A 186 6.21 -4.80 22.89
CA VAL A 186 6.87 -6.05 23.23
C VAL A 186 5.80 -7.14 23.36
N VAL A 187 5.99 -8.25 22.64
CA VAL A 187 4.99 -9.32 22.52
C VAL A 187 5.60 -10.71 22.74
N PRO A 188 4.93 -11.59 23.50
CA PRO A 188 3.74 -11.33 24.31
C PRO A 188 4.08 -10.53 25.57
N ASN A 189 3.12 -9.71 26.01
CA ASN A 189 3.17 -9.00 27.28
C ASN A 189 1.79 -9.04 27.95
N PRO A 190 1.61 -9.77 29.08
CA PRO A 190 2.63 -10.55 29.79
C PRO A 190 3.06 -11.83 29.05
N TYR A 191 4.29 -12.29 29.29
CA TYR A 191 4.77 -13.59 28.83
C TYR A 191 4.46 -14.65 29.89
N TYR A 192 3.62 -15.63 29.55
CA TYR A 192 3.22 -16.72 30.44
C TYR A 192 3.82 -18.04 29.97
N SER A 193 5.12 -18.22 30.17
CA SER A 193 5.75 -19.53 30.00
C SER A 193 5.52 -20.15 28.60
N TYR A 194 5.16 -19.36 27.60
CA TYR A 194 4.85 -19.79 26.25
C TYR A 194 4.72 -18.57 25.33
N SER A 195 5.25 -18.71 24.12
CA SER A 195 5.06 -17.76 23.04
C SER A 195 4.88 -18.54 21.74
N LYS A 196 3.94 -18.12 20.88
CA LYS A 196 3.74 -18.74 19.56
C LYS A 196 4.98 -18.64 18.66
N TYR A 197 5.91 -17.75 19.00
CA TYR A 197 7.15 -17.62 18.27
C TYR A 197 8.17 -18.70 18.62
N GLU A 198 8.03 -19.42 19.74
CA GLU A 198 8.96 -20.46 20.17
C GLU A 198 8.91 -21.67 19.22
N ALA A 199 10.09 -22.19 18.84
CA ALA A 199 10.19 -23.36 17.97
C ALA A 199 10.17 -24.68 18.77
N ASP A 200 10.83 -24.67 19.93
CA ASP A 200 11.05 -25.86 20.75
C ASP A 200 10.75 -25.59 22.22
N LYS A 201 10.61 -26.64 23.03
CA LYS A 201 10.35 -26.52 24.49
C LYS A 201 11.46 -25.81 25.28
N ILE A 202 12.66 -25.73 24.71
CA ILE A 202 13.85 -25.11 25.31
C ILE A 202 14.00 -23.65 24.84
N ASP A 203 13.28 -23.27 23.79
CA ASP A 203 13.30 -21.93 23.22
C ASP A 203 12.30 -21.04 23.97
N THR A 204 12.80 -19.96 24.56
CA THR A 204 12.00 -18.93 25.20
C THR A 204 12.28 -17.61 24.52
N ARG A 205 11.29 -17.05 23.82
CA ARG A 205 11.50 -15.79 23.09
C ARG A 205 10.32 -14.84 23.17
N VAL A 206 10.68 -13.56 23.26
CA VAL A 206 9.79 -12.41 23.19
C VAL A 206 10.30 -11.49 22.09
N ARG A 207 9.38 -10.85 21.38
CA ARG A 207 9.70 -9.96 20.26
C ARG A 207 9.39 -8.51 20.60
N ILE A 208 10.33 -7.63 20.36
CA ILE A 208 10.10 -6.18 20.36
C ILE A 208 9.80 -5.77 18.92
N THR A 209 8.62 -5.21 18.66
CA THR A 209 8.07 -4.94 17.33
C THR A 209 7.96 -3.45 17.03
N ASN A 210 7.77 -3.13 15.75
CA ASN A 210 7.64 -1.77 15.20
C ASN A 210 8.89 -0.91 15.45
N LEU A 211 10.06 -1.54 15.45
CA LEU A 211 11.33 -0.85 15.63
C LEU A 211 11.76 -0.15 14.34
N PRO A 212 12.33 1.06 14.42
CA PRO A 212 12.91 1.74 13.27
C PRO A 212 14.18 1.02 12.77
N ALA A 213 14.70 1.46 11.62
CA ALA A 213 15.91 0.87 11.03
C ALA A 213 17.11 0.91 11.98
N ARG A 214 17.26 2.02 12.72
CA ARG A 214 18.34 2.28 13.67
C ARG A 214 17.80 2.59 15.07
N CYS A 215 18.16 1.78 16.05
CA CYS A 215 17.83 2.03 17.46
C CYS A 215 18.68 1.19 18.42
N THR A 216 18.81 1.66 19.65
CA THR A 216 19.46 0.94 20.74
C THR A 216 18.41 0.52 21.76
N ILE A 217 18.37 -0.76 22.12
CA ILE A 217 17.44 -1.31 23.11
C ILE A 217 18.23 -1.74 24.33
N LYS A 218 17.85 -1.23 25.51
CA LYS A 218 18.44 -1.59 26.79
C LYS A 218 17.37 -2.15 27.71
N ILE A 219 17.62 -3.31 28.27
CA ILE A 219 16.69 -4.02 29.16
C ILE A 219 17.22 -3.93 30.58
N TYR A 220 16.38 -3.52 31.52
CA TYR A 220 16.71 -3.33 32.92
C TYR A 220 15.76 -4.14 33.81
N ASN A 221 16.27 -4.58 34.96
CA ASN A 221 15.41 -5.08 36.03
C ASN A 221 14.81 -3.90 36.85
N VAL A 222 13.90 -4.20 37.79
CA VAL A 222 13.30 -3.19 38.68
C VAL A 222 14.30 -2.45 39.57
N ALA A 223 15.50 -3.01 39.79
CA ALA A 223 16.58 -2.39 40.53
C ALA A 223 17.45 -1.45 39.65
N GLY A 224 17.13 -1.29 38.37
CA GLY A 224 17.89 -0.47 37.43
C GLY A 224 19.19 -1.11 36.92
N THR A 225 19.42 -2.38 37.20
CA THR A 225 20.58 -3.13 36.68
C THR A 225 20.35 -3.47 35.21
N LEU A 226 21.36 -3.19 34.37
CA LEU A 226 21.35 -3.56 32.95
C LEU A 226 21.41 -5.08 32.80
N VAL A 227 20.42 -5.64 32.12
CA VAL A 227 20.29 -7.08 31.85
C VAL A 227 20.85 -7.43 30.48
N ARG A 228 20.49 -6.64 29.45
CA ARG A 228 20.84 -6.92 28.06
C ARG A 228 20.81 -5.64 27.23
N THR A 229 21.70 -5.54 26.24
CA THR A 229 21.67 -4.49 25.21
C THR A 229 21.58 -5.11 23.83
N TYR A 230 20.76 -4.51 22.96
CA TYR A 230 20.71 -4.79 21.53
C TYR A 230 20.94 -3.50 20.73
N GLU A 231 21.77 -3.58 19.70
CA GLU A 231 21.97 -2.52 18.72
C GLU A 231 21.33 -2.96 17.40
N LYS A 232 20.43 -2.14 16.87
CA LYS A 232 19.77 -2.38 15.59
C LYS A 232 20.29 -1.38 14.57
N ASP A 233 20.82 -1.89 13.45
CA ASP A 233 21.23 -1.11 12.28
C ASP A 233 20.92 -1.90 10.99
N ASP A 234 19.66 -2.31 10.86
CA ASP A 234 19.18 -3.11 9.73
C ASP A 234 17.78 -2.63 9.32
N PRO A 235 17.61 -2.07 8.12
CA PRO A 235 16.30 -1.62 7.64
C PRO A 235 15.39 -2.77 7.18
N SER A 236 15.89 -3.99 6.99
CA SER A 236 15.10 -5.11 6.48
C SER A 236 14.19 -5.76 7.52
N THR A 237 14.44 -5.51 8.80
CA THR A 237 13.68 -6.06 9.93
C THR A 237 13.10 -4.93 10.78
N ALA A 238 11.85 -5.07 11.22
CA ALA A 238 11.19 -4.09 12.12
C ALA A 238 11.03 -4.64 13.55
N SER A 239 11.84 -5.64 13.92
CA SER A 239 11.73 -6.31 15.20
C SER A 239 13.04 -6.92 15.67
N ILE A 240 13.17 -7.12 16.98
CA ILE A 240 14.27 -7.87 17.62
C ILE A 240 13.69 -8.93 18.55
N ASP A 241 14.28 -10.12 18.50
CA ASP A 241 13.93 -11.23 19.39
C ASP A 241 14.87 -11.24 20.60
N TRP A 242 14.26 -11.18 21.78
CA TRP A 242 14.93 -11.40 23.06
C TRP A 242 14.70 -12.83 23.53
N ASP A 243 15.80 -13.55 23.73
CA ASP A 243 15.87 -14.94 24.20
C ASP A 243 15.66 -15.10 25.71
N LEU A 244 15.21 -14.05 26.40
CA LEU A 244 15.03 -13.98 27.85
C LEU A 244 16.31 -14.30 28.64
N LYS A 245 17.48 -14.02 28.06
CA LYS A 245 18.79 -14.15 28.73
C LYS A 245 19.43 -12.79 28.96
N ASN A 246 20.30 -12.73 29.94
CA ASN A 246 21.15 -11.56 30.20
C ASN A 246 22.34 -11.51 29.23
N GLN A 247 23.21 -10.50 29.36
CA GLN A 247 24.41 -10.32 28.54
C GLN A 247 25.35 -11.55 28.59
N SER A 248 25.41 -12.23 29.73
CA SER A 248 26.21 -13.45 29.96
C SER A 248 25.52 -14.74 29.50
N ARG A 249 24.41 -14.64 28.77
CA ARG A 249 23.59 -15.78 28.27
C ARG A 249 22.98 -16.64 29.40
N THR A 250 22.88 -16.10 30.61
CA THR A 250 22.15 -16.74 31.70
C THR A 250 20.67 -16.36 31.61
N PRO A 251 19.74 -17.33 31.74
CA PRO A 251 18.31 -17.03 31.83
C PRO A 251 18.03 -16.02 32.93
N ILE A 252 17.12 -15.07 32.65
CA ILE A 252 16.68 -14.10 33.66
C ILE A 252 15.75 -14.77 34.68
N ALA A 253 15.36 -14.06 35.74
CA ALA A 253 14.31 -14.53 36.65
C ALA A 253 12.92 -14.05 36.17
N SER A 254 11.87 -14.76 36.55
CA SER A 254 10.49 -14.28 36.39
C SER A 254 10.31 -12.94 37.13
N GLY A 255 9.63 -11.98 36.51
CA GLY A 255 9.42 -10.67 37.11
C GLY A 255 9.13 -9.55 36.11
N VAL A 256 9.19 -8.32 36.62
CA VAL A 256 9.01 -7.09 35.83
C VAL A 256 10.36 -6.60 35.31
N TYR A 257 10.39 -6.19 34.05
CA TYR A 257 11.54 -5.57 33.40
C TYR A 257 11.12 -4.29 32.67
N LEU A 258 12.06 -3.36 32.55
CA LEU A 258 11.92 -2.13 31.78
C LEU A 258 12.74 -2.25 30.51
N ILE A 259 12.12 -2.02 29.36
CA ILE A 259 12.79 -2.01 28.06
C ILE A 259 12.82 -0.57 27.58
N HIS A 260 14.01 0.00 27.51
CA HIS A 260 14.26 1.34 27.00
C HIS A 260 14.73 1.24 25.55
N VAL A 261 13.95 1.76 24.62
CA VAL A 261 14.29 1.86 23.20
C VAL A 261 14.66 3.30 22.90
N ASP A 262 15.90 3.50 22.47
CA ASP A 262 16.46 4.80 22.10
C ASP A 262 16.57 4.87 20.57
N VAL A 263 15.95 5.88 19.98
CA VAL A 263 15.94 6.11 18.53
C VAL A 263 16.66 7.43 18.26
N PRO A 264 17.83 7.39 17.58
CA PRO A 264 18.60 8.59 17.28
C PRO A 264 17.76 9.65 16.59
N GLU A 265 17.93 10.92 16.97
CA GLU A 265 17.28 12.10 16.37
C GLU A 265 15.75 12.19 16.56
N VAL A 266 15.11 11.16 17.16
CA VAL A 266 13.67 11.13 17.40
C VAL A 266 13.34 11.20 18.89
N GLY A 267 13.94 10.33 19.70
CA GLY A 267 13.64 10.23 21.13
C GLY A 267 13.67 8.80 21.65
N SER A 268 13.07 8.59 22.83
CA SER A 268 13.12 7.32 23.55
C SER A 268 11.75 6.83 23.99
N ARG A 269 11.53 5.52 23.97
CA ARG A 269 10.31 4.85 24.46
C ARG A 269 10.66 3.84 25.56
N VAL A 270 9.91 3.88 26.66
CA VAL A 270 10.04 2.91 27.76
C VAL A 270 8.82 1.98 27.78
N LEU A 271 9.08 0.67 27.68
CA LEU A 271 8.07 -0.38 27.82
C LEU A 271 8.23 -1.10 29.15
N LYS A 272 7.10 -1.44 29.76
CA LYS A 272 7.04 -2.26 30.97
C LYS A 272 6.61 -3.66 30.55
N TRP A 273 7.48 -4.64 30.80
CA TRP A 273 7.22 -6.03 30.44
C TRP A 273 7.21 -6.90 31.69
N PHE A 274 6.30 -7.87 31.73
CA PHE A 274 6.24 -8.88 32.79
C PHE A 274 6.34 -10.27 32.18
N GLY A 275 7.24 -11.10 32.73
CA GLY A 275 7.44 -12.46 32.28
C GLY A 275 7.44 -13.45 33.43
N VAL A 276 6.73 -14.57 33.21
CA VAL A 276 6.79 -15.77 34.03
C VAL A 276 7.51 -16.84 33.22
N LEU A 277 8.65 -17.31 33.72
CA LEU A 277 9.46 -18.37 33.10
C LEU A 277 9.06 -19.74 33.65
N ARG A 278 9.21 -20.76 32.79
CA ARG A 278 9.06 -22.17 33.17
C ARG A 278 10.29 -22.62 33.96
N PRO A 279 10.13 -23.54 34.93
CA PRO A 279 11.24 -24.34 35.41
C PRO A 279 11.88 -25.06 34.21
N ILE A 280 13.21 -25.12 34.18
CA ILE A 280 13.91 -25.86 33.13
C ILE A 280 13.73 -27.36 33.39
N ASP A 281 13.06 -28.04 32.46
CA ASP A 281 12.86 -29.49 32.48
C ASP A 281 14.03 -30.14 31.71
N LEU A 282 14.83 -30.95 32.40
CA LEU A 282 16.05 -31.57 31.88
C LEU A 282 15.86 -33.07 31.56
N ASP A 283 14.63 -33.59 31.71
CA ASP A 283 14.40 -35.05 31.73
C ASP A 283 14.23 -35.68 30.34
N ASN A 284 14.21 -34.92 29.24
CA ASN A 284 14.23 -35.47 27.88
C ASN A 284 15.02 -34.58 26.92
N PHE A 285 16.25 -34.99 26.63
CA PHE A 285 17.05 -34.52 25.50
C PHE A 285 16.72 -35.30 24.23
#